data_AF-A0A3B0S702-F1
#
_entry.id   AF-A0A3B0S702-F1
#
_cell.length_a   1.000
_cell.length_b   1.000
_cell.length_c   1.000
_cell.angle_alpha   90.00
_cell.angle_beta   90.00
_cell.angle_gamma   90.00
#
_symmetry.space_group_name_H-M   'P 1'
#
loop_
_entity.id
_entity.type
_entity.pdbx_description
1 polymer ?
#
loop_
_entity_poly.entity_id
_entity_poly.type
_entity_poly.pdbx_seq_one_letter_code
_entity_poly.pdbx_strand_id
1 'polypeptide(L)'
;MNRQNTLKRTALALAAIVVFAACSGSTPGDTTAPTTPSSEPTITEPLATMAGVQIVNFAFNEPAITVKVGDTVTWTNEENGIQHTTTADEGLWSSGSLDSGD
;
A
#
# COMPACT_ATOMS: atom_id res chain seq x y z
N MET A 1 -4.14 5.33 -41.63
CA MET A 1 -3.15 5.18 -40.53
C MET A 1 -3.93 5.03 -39.23
N ASN A 2 -4.17 3.80 -38.76
CA ASN A 2 -3.38 3.05 -37.75
C ASN A 2 -3.55 3.62 -36.31
N ARG A 3 -4.00 2.93 -35.25
CA ARG A 3 -4.54 1.57 -35.01
C ARG A 3 -5.40 1.63 -33.73
N GLN A 4 -6.47 0.85 -33.76
CA GLN A 4 -7.35 0.46 -32.67
C GLN A 4 -6.58 -0.18 -31.51
N ASN A 5 -6.78 0.27 -30.25
CA ASN A 5 -6.41 -0.48 -29.04
C ASN A 5 -7.65 -0.68 -28.16
N THR A 6 -8.66 -1.38 -28.69
CA THR A 6 -9.71 -1.99 -27.87
C THR A 6 -9.18 -3.33 -27.38
N LEU A 7 -8.79 -3.39 -26.11
CA LEU A 7 -8.38 -4.62 -25.42
C LEU A 7 -9.50 -5.66 -25.51
N LYS A 8 -9.24 -6.71 -26.31
CA LYS A 8 -10.11 -7.88 -26.45
C LYS A 8 -10.11 -8.65 -25.13
N ARG A 9 -11.25 -8.62 -24.43
CA ARG A 9 -11.55 -9.55 -23.34
C ARG A 9 -11.82 -10.92 -23.93
N THR A 10 -10.82 -11.80 -23.91
CA THR A 10 -11.01 -13.24 -24.17
C THR A 10 -10.59 -14.01 -22.93
N ALA A 11 -11.60 -14.53 -22.23
CA ALA A 11 -11.44 -15.60 -21.26
C ALA A 11 -11.18 -16.92 -22.00
N LEU A 12 -10.21 -17.70 -21.53
CA LEU A 12 -10.15 -19.13 -21.80
C LEU A 12 -9.48 -19.84 -20.61
N ALA A 13 -10.22 -20.75 -20.00
CA ALA A 13 -9.80 -21.57 -18.88
C ALA A 13 -8.89 -22.72 -19.33
N LEU A 14 -7.96 -23.13 -18.47
CA LEU A 14 -7.35 -24.46 -18.47
C LEU A 14 -7.14 -24.89 -17.02
N ALA A 15 -7.83 -25.97 -16.64
CA ALA A 15 -7.74 -26.64 -15.37
C ALA A 15 -6.48 -27.51 -15.30
N ALA A 16 -5.84 -27.55 -14.13
CA ALA A 16 -5.01 -28.68 -13.71
C ALA A 16 -5.15 -28.84 -12.19
N ILE A 17 -5.89 -29.88 -11.80
CA ILE A 17 -6.04 -30.38 -10.44
C ILE A 17 -4.75 -31.12 -10.08
N VAL A 18 -4.11 -30.75 -8.96
CA VAL A 18 -3.14 -31.61 -8.29
C VAL A 18 -3.65 -31.87 -6.88
N VAL A 19 -4.18 -33.08 -6.68
CA VAL A 19 -4.52 -33.66 -5.38
C VAL A 19 -3.21 -34.16 -4.76
N PHE A 20 -2.83 -33.63 -3.60
CA PHE A 20 -1.92 -34.33 -2.70
C PHE A 20 -2.71 -34.93 -1.55
N ALA A 21 -2.66 -36.26 -1.50
CA ALA A 21 -3.28 -37.10 -0.49
C ALA A 21 -2.33 -37.34 0.70
N ALA A 22 -2.93 -37.38 1.90
CA ALA A 22 -2.47 -38.04 3.13
C ALA A 22 -1.19 -37.49 3.80
N CYS A 23 -1.06 -37.44 5.14
CA CYS A 23 -1.66 -38.27 6.17
C CYS A 23 -1.96 -37.49 7.46
N SER A 24 -3.06 -37.87 8.12
CA SER A 24 -3.30 -37.58 9.54
C SER A 24 -2.37 -38.43 10.39
N GLY A 25 -1.52 -37.77 11.19
CA GLY A 25 -0.81 -38.38 12.31
C GLY A 25 -1.21 -37.65 13.58
N SER A 26 -2.23 -38.16 14.28
CA SER A 26 -2.59 -37.72 15.62
C SER A 26 -1.70 -38.45 16.62
N THR A 27 -0.70 -37.75 17.17
CA THR A 27 0.07 -38.24 18.32
C THR A 27 -0.39 -37.50 19.56
N PRO A 28 -1.01 -38.15 20.56
CA PRO A 28 -1.16 -37.58 21.90
C PRO A 28 0.21 -37.63 22.57
N GLY A 29 0.97 -36.55 22.43
CA GLY A 29 2.15 -36.31 23.26
C GLY A 29 1.71 -35.53 24.49
N ASP A 30 1.38 -36.23 25.57
CA ASP A 30 1.45 -35.67 26.93
C ASP A 30 2.91 -35.34 27.21
N THR A 31 3.31 -34.14 26.82
CA THR A 31 4.57 -33.53 27.22
C THR A 31 4.20 -32.23 27.89
N THR A 32 4.14 -32.25 29.22
CA THR A 32 4.20 -31.05 30.06
C THR A 32 5.46 -30.26 29.70
N ALA A 33 5.29 -29.31 28.79
CA ALA A 33 6.30 -28.30 28.52
C ALA A 33 6.41 -27.39 29.76
N PRO A 34 7.62 -27.04 30.23
CA PRO A 34 7.76 -25.94 31.16
C PRO A 34 7.21 -24.68 30.49
N THR A 35 6.32 -23.96 31.18
CA THR A 35 5.84 -22.65 30.77
C THR A 35 7.00 -21.66 30.79
N THR A 36 7.78 -21.62 29.72
CA THR A 36 8.64 -20.48 29.42
C THR A 36 7.72 -19.30 29.13
N PRO A 37 7.88 -18.14 29.78
CA PRO A 37 7.17 -16.94 29.36
C PRO A 37 7.60 -16.63 27.92
N SER A 38 6.69 -16.90 26.98
CA SER A 38 6.81 -16.46 25.59
C SER A 38 6.81 -14.94 25.62
N SER A 39 7.99 -14.36 25.44
CA SER A 39 8.13 -12.93 25.20
C SER A 39 7.62 -12.69 23.78
N GLU A 40 6.31 -12.48 23.63
CA GLU A 40 5.73 -11.91 22.43
C GLU A 40 6.54 -10.64 22.14
N PRO A 41 7.15 -10.47 20.94
CA PRO A 41 7.71 -9.19 20.60
C PRO A 41 6.56 -8.19 20.60
N THR A 42 6.52 -7.32 21.60
CA THR A 42 5.72 -6.11 21.53
C THR A 42 6.27 -5.32 20.34
N ILE A 43 5.61 -5.44 19.19
CA ILE A 43 5.80 -4.49 18.10
C ILE A 43 5.22 -3.18 18.63
N THR A 44 6.09 -2.39 19.26
CA THR A 44 5.84 -0.97 19.44
C THR A 44 5.87 -0.38 18.05
N GLU A 45 4.73 -0.35 17.36
CA GLU A 45 4.62 0.36 16.09
C GLU A 45 5.06 1.81 16.34
N PRO A 46 6.04 2.32 15.58
CA PRO A 46 6.41 3.71 15.71
C PRO A 46 5.16 4.54 15.41
N LEU A 47 4.90 5.54 16.26
CA LEU A 47 3.85 6.52 16.01
C LEU A 47 4.08 7.10 14.61
N ALA A 48 3.13 6.88 13.70
CA ALA A 48 3.21 7.36 12.33
C ALA A 48 3.53 8.86 12.34
N THR A 49 4.67 9.22 11.75
CA THR A 49 5.05 10.63 11.63
C THR A 49 4.35 11.20 10.41
N MET A 50 3.67 12.33 10.55
CA MET A 50 3.05 13.01 9.42
C MET A 50 4.10 13.77 8.62
N ALA A 51 4.25 13.44 7.35
CA ALA A 51 5.07 14.21 6.41
C ALA A 51 4.15 15.11 5.56
N GLY A 52 4.33 16.42 5.64
CA GLY A 52 3.55 17.41 4.90
C GLY A 52 4.28 17.88 3.64
N VAL A 53 3.59 17.92 2.50
CA VAL A 53 4.10 18.44 1.22
C VAL A 53 3.19 19.57 0.76
N GLN A 54 3.75 20.77 0.55
CA GLN A 54 3.01 21.92 0.05
C GLN A 54 3.13 21.99 -1.47
N ILE A 55 2.05 22.37 -2.14
CA ILE A 55 2.03 22.64 -3.59
C ILE A 55 1.83 24.14 -3.77
N VAL A 56 2.81 24.82 -4.35
CA VAL A 56 2.79 26.27 -4.58
C VAL A 56 3.69 26.63 -5.77
N ASN A 57 3.34 27.68 -6.52
CA ASN A 57 4.08 28.12 -7.71
C ASN A 57 4.27 26.99 -8.74
N PHE A 58 3.23 26.17 -8.97
CA PHE A 58 3.27 24.99 -9.86
C PHE A 58 4.36 23.96 -9.50
N ALA A 59 4.77 23.88 -8.23
CA ALA A 59 5.79 22.94 -7.77
C ALA A 59 5.41 22.29 -6.44
N PHE A 60 5.91 21.07 -6.23
CA PHE A 60 6.00 20.48 -4.90
C PHE A 60 7.13 21.17 -4.15
N ASN A 61 6.80 21.87 -3.08
CA ASN A 61 7.77 22.46 -2.18
C ASN A 61 8.33 21.32 -1.30
N GLU A 62 9.63 21.06 -1.45
CA GLU A 62 10.31 19.81 -1.09
C GLU A 62 10.04 18.65 -2.08
N PRO A 63 10.83 18.57 -3.19
CA PRO A 63 10.56 17.62 -4.28
C PRO A 63 10.85 16.16 -3.91
N ALA A 64 11.48 15.91 -2.77
CA ALA A 64 11.77 14.57 -2.28
C ALA A 64 11.70 14.56 -0.75
N ILE A 65 10.88 13.65 -0.22
CA ILE A 65 10.77 13.37 1.21
C ILE A 65 11.14 11.91 1.49
N THR A 66 11.61 11.62 2.70
CA THR A 66 11.84 10.25 3.17
C THR A 66 10.83 9.95 4.27
N VAL A 67 10.05 8.90 4.08
CA VAL A 67 9.05 8.42 5.04
C VAL A 67 9.35 6.98 5.44
N LYS A 68 8.94 6.58 6.63
CA LYS A 68 9.03 5.19 7.09
C LYS A 68 7.78 4.43 6.66
N VAL A 69 7.90 3.11 6.62
CA VAL A 69 6.73 2.24 6.44
C VAL A 69 5.74 2.49 7.58
N GLY A 70 4.48 2.75 7.23
CA GLY A 70 3.41 3.09 8.17
C GLY A 70 3.17 4.59 8.38
N ASP A 71 4.02 5.47 7.84
CA ASP A 71 3.80 6.91 7.90
C ASP A 71 2.63 7.35 6.99
N THR A 72 2.06 8.51 7.32
CA THR A 72 1.04 9.18 6.50
C THR A 72 1.64 10.43 5.86
N VAL A 73 1.40 10.61 4.56
CA VAL A 73 1.76 11.83 3.84
C VAL A 73 0.51 12.68 3.63
N THR A 74 0.62 13.97 3.87
CA THR A 74 -0.44 14.95 3.60
C THR A 74 0.08 15.94 2.57
N TRP A 75 -0.69 16.13 1.51
CA TRP A 75 -0.41 17.14 0.51
C TRP A 75 -1.40 18.28 0.67
N THR A 76 -0.90 19.50 0.65
CA THR A 76 -1.73 20.70 0.74
C THR A 76 -1.48 21.61 -0.44
N ASN A 77 -2.54 22.05 -1.10
CA ASN A 77 -2.45 23.04 -2.16
C ASN A 77 -2.50 24.45 -1.57
N GLU A 78 -1.38 25.17 -1.58
CA GLU A 78 -1.31 26.56 -1.10
C GLU A 78 -1.45 27.60 -2.23
N GLU A 79 -1.68 27.15 -3.47
CA GLU A 79 -1.85 28.03 -4.61
C GLU A 79 -3.30 28.49 -4.79
N ASN A 80 -3.51 29.79 -4.68
CA ASN A 80 -4.85 30.38 -4.77
C ASN A 80 -5.42 30.29 -6.19
N GLY A 81 -6.61 29.69 -6.31
CA GLY A 81 -7.41 29.68 -7.54
C GLY A 81 -6.91 28.72 -8.62
N ILE A 82 -5.93 27.87 -8.31
CA ILE A 82 -5.42 26.85 -9.21
C ILE A 82 -5.54 25.49 -8.53
N GLN A 83 -6.26 24.56 -9.16
CA GLN A 83 -6.35 23.19 -8.68
C GLN A 83 -5.09 22.42 -9.02
N HIS A 84 -4.67 21.58 -8.08
CA HIS A 84 -3.61 20.61 -8.27
C HIS A 84 -4.11 19.20 -7.99
N THR A 85 -3.27 18.22 -8.28
CA THR A 85 -3.51 16.81 -7.93
C THR A 85 -2.19 16.18 -7.52
N THR A 86 -2.26 15.07 -6.80
CA THR A 86 -1.13 14.18 -6.58
C THR A 86 -1.46 12.84 -7.21
N THR A 87 -0.51 12.26 -7.93
CA THR A 87 -0.67 10.97 -8.61
C THR A 87 0.65 10.24 -8.54
N ALA A 88 0.60 8.95 -8.21
CA ALA A 88 1.79 8.10 -8.24
C ALA A 88 2.16 7.73 -9.68
N ASP A 89 3.46 7.68 -9.98
CA ASP A 89 3.95 7.24 -11.28
C ASP A 89 3.50 5.82 -11.65
N GLU A 90 3.47 4.92 -10.68
CA GLU A 90 3.01 3.53 -10.84
C GLU A 90 1.49 3.37 -10.64
N GLY A 91 0.75 4.47 -10.46
CA GLY A 91 -0.71 4.46 -10.32
C GLY A 91 -1.22 3.88 -8.99
N LEU A 92 -0.38 3.84 -7.95
CA LEU A 92 -0.75 3.36 -6.61
C LEU A 92 -1.76 4.27 -5.90
N TRP A 93 -1.76 5.57 -6.20
CA TRP A 93 -2.76 6.53 -5.69
C TRP A 93 -3.00 7.69 -6.66
N SER A 94 -4.13 8.38 -6.44
CA SER A 94 -4.44 9.68 -7.00
C SER A 94 -5.37 10.44 -6.03
N SER A 95 -5.10 11.72 -5.76
CA SER A 95 -5.85 12.52 -4.75
C SER A 95 -7.20 13.07 -5.22
N GLY A 96 -7.50 13.02 -6.52
CA GLY A 96 -8.49 13.94 -7.09
C GLY A 96 -8.00 15.40 -7.03
N SER A 97 -8.85 16.33 -7.44
CA SER A 97 -8.57 17.76 -7.40
C SER A 97 -8.44 18.26 -5.95
N LEU A 98 -7.35 18.98 -5.68
CA LEU A 98 -7.11 19.72 -4.45
C LEU A 98 -7.34 21.21 -4.74
N ASP A 99 -8.36 21.78 -4.13
CA ASP A 99 -8.60 23.22 -4.10
C ASP A 99 -7.59 23.91 -3.16
N SER A 100 -7.55 25.23 -3.23
CA SER A 100 -6.67 26.01 -2.35
C SER A 100 -7.02 25.78 -0.87
N GLY A 101 -6.07 25.26 -0.10
CA GLY A 101 -6.18 25.00 1.33
C GLY A 101 -6.63 23.59 1.71
N ASP A 102 -6.85 22.70 0.72
CA ASP A 102 -7.16 21.28 0.98
C ASP A 102 -6.01 20.51 1.66
#